data_AF-A0A1Q5MCG5-F1
#
_entry.id   AF-A0A1Q5MCG5-F1
#
_cell.length_a   1.000
_cell.length_b   1.000
_cell.length_c   1.000
_cell.angle_alpha   90.00
_cell.angle_beta   90.00
_cell.angle_gamma   90.00
#
_symmetry.space_group_name_H-M   'P 1'
#
loop_
_entity.id
_entity.type
_entity.pdbx_description
1 polymer ?
#
loop_
_entity_poly.entity_id
_entity_poly.type
_entity_poly.pdbx_seq_one_letter_code
_entity_poly.pdbx_strand_id
1 'polypeptide(L)' 'MRETARPVWEATSDRDALQQFLKDNGCHGVEVVFVTMGLLDCDLAEAQRAFFNAPCRDAERRFHNRAMDLLEEAADTDA' A
#
# COMPACT_ATOMS: atom_id res chain seq x y z
N MET A 1 -13.50 -3.26 -4.79
CA MET A 1 -12.64 -2.12 -4.42
C MET A 1 -12.54 -1.02 -5.48
N ARG A 2 -12.27 -1.32 -6.77
CA ARG A 2 -12.09 -0.30 -7.82
C ARG A 2 -13.22 0.74 -7.91
N GLU A 3 -14.48 0.30 -8.03
CA GLU A 3 -15.62 1.23 -8.09
C GLU A 3 -15.79 2.06 -6.81
N THR A 4 -15.47 1.49 -5.65
CA THR A 4 -15.50 2.18 -4.36
C THR A 4 -14.46 3.29 -4.26
N ALA A 5 -13.28 3.09 -4.86
CA ALA A 5 -12.17 4.05 -4.85
C ALA A 5 -12.18 5.05 -6.01
N ARG A 6 -12.97 4.80 -7.07
CA ARG A 6 -13.11 5.68 -8.24
C ARG A 6 -13.45 7.13 -7.88
N PRO A 7 -14.43 7.42 -7.00
CA PRO A 7 -14.75 8.80 -6.65
C PRO A 7 -13.60 9.53 -5.95
N VAL A 8 -12.77 8.82 -5.18
CA VAL A 8 -11.60 9.42 -4.51
C VAL A 8 -10.59 9.85 -5.56
N TRP A 9 -10.28 8.96 -6.53
CA TRP A 9 -9.34 9.29 -7.61
C TRP A 9 -9.84 10.45 -8.47
N GLU A 10 -11.12 10.43 -8.85
CA GLU A 10 -11.73 11.52 -9.65
C GLU A 10 -11.73 12.86 -8.92
N ALA A 11 -11.91 12.84 -7.59
CA ALA A 11 -11.95 14.06 -6.79
C ALA A 11 -10.56 14.65 -6.51
N THR A 12 -9.54 13.81 -6.29
CA THR A 12 -8.23 14.27 -5.81
C THR A 12 -7.15 14.26 -6.89
N SER A 13 -7.22 13.34 -7.85
CA SER A 13 -6.10 12.97 -8.72
C SER A 13 -4.78 12.73 -7.94
N ASP A 14 -4.89 12.36 -6.66
CA ASP A 14 -3.77 12.19 -5.74
C ASP A 14 -3.57 10.70 -5.45
N ARG A 15 -2.38 10.21 -5.81
CA ARG A 15 -1.99 8.81 -5.65
C ARG A 15 -1.84 8.43 -4.17
N ASP A 16 -1.36 9.34 -3.33
CA ASP A 16 -1.16 9.07 -1.92
C ASP A 16 -2.50 9.01 -1.19
N ALA A 17 -3.41 9.95 -1.51
CA ALA A 17 -4.78 9.93 -1.01
C ALA A 17 -5.53 8.65 -1.44
N LEU A 18 -5.35 8.22 -2.70
CA LEU A 18 -5.90 6.96 -3.19
C LEU A 18 -5.33 5.75 -2.42
N GLN A 19 -4.01 5.68 -2.22
CA GLN A 19 -3.40 4.58 -1.47
C GLN A 19 -3.84 4.54 0.00
N GLN A 20 -3.99 5.71 0.63
CA GLN A 20 -4.52 5.84 1.98
C GLN A 20 -5.96 5.32 2.07
N PHE A 21 -6.84 5.76 1.15
CA PHE A 21 -8.21 5.26 1.09
C PHE A 21 -8.28 3.74 0.91
N LEU A 22 -7.47 3.19 -0.01
CA LEU A 22 -7.42 1.75 -0.24
C LEU A 22 -6.97 0.99 1.01
N LYS A 23 -5.98 1.51 1.74
CA LYS A 23 -5.52 0.94 3.01
C LYS A 23 -6.63 0.94 4.06
N ASP A 24 -7.31 2.08 4.23
CA ASP A 24 -8.35 2.25 5.24
C ASP A 24 -9.59 1.38 4.97
N ASN A 25 -9.76 0.93 3.72
CA ASN A 25 -10.82 0.02 3.30
C ASN A 25 -10.37 -1.45 3.18
N GLY A 26 -9.21 -1.80 3.74
CA GLY A 26 -8.75 -3.18 3.78
C GLY A 26 -8.23 -3.74 2.45
N CYS A 27 -7.89 -2.88 1.49
CA CYS A 27 -7.28 -3.32 0.24
C CYS A 27 -5.75 -3.41 0.40
N HIS A 28 -5.21 -4.62 0.27
CA HIS A 28 -3.81 -4.93 0.57
C HIS A 28 -3.15 -5.80 -0.51
N GLY A 29 -1.82 -5.91 -0.42
CA GLY A 29 -1.04 -6.81 -1.26
C GLY A 29 -1.23 -6.56 -2.76
N VAL A 30 -1.42 -7.63 -3.53
CA VAL A 30 -1.54 -7.53 -5.00
C VAL A 30 -2.85 -6.89 -5.46
N GLU A 31 -3.93 -6.96 -4.66
CA GLU A 31 -5.23 -6.39 -5.02
C GLU A 31 -5.10 -4.89 -5.24
N VAL A 32 -4.38 -4.19 -4.36
CA VAL A 32 -4.23 -2.74 -4.43
C VAL A 32 -3.51 -2.31 -5.70
N VAL A 33 -2.56 -3.11 -6.19
CA VAL A 33 -1.83 -2.84 -7.42
C VAL A 33 -2.77 -2.94 -8.62
N PHE A 34 -3.60 -3.98 -8.71
CA PHE A 34 -4.57 -4.13 -9.79
C PHE A 34 -5.68 -3.07 -9.75
N VAL A 35 -6.13 -2.69 -8.54
CA VAL A 35 -7.11 -1.60 -8.37
C VAL A 35 -6.51 -0.27 -8.83
N THR A 36 -5.27 0.01 -8.44
CA THR A 36 -4.54 1.23 -8.83
C THR A 36 -4.31 1.27 -10.34
N MET A 37 -3.86 0.16 -10.93
CA MET A 37 -3.65 0.02 -12.37
C MET A 37 -4.92 0.34 -13.16
N GLY A 38 -6.06 -0.23 -12.73
CA GLY A 38 -7.35 0.02 -13.38
C GLY A 38 -7.92 1.42 -13.15
N LEU A 39 -7.54 2.13 -12.08
CA LEU A 39 -8.00 3.50 -11.83
C LEU A 39 -7.17 4.55 -12.54
N LEU A 40 -5.86 4.34 -12.60
CA LEU A 40 -4.92 5.25 -13.24
C LEU A 40 -4.79 5.01 -14.74
N ASP A 41 -5.37 3.91 -15.25
CA ASP A 41 -5.20 3.45 -16.64
C ASP A 41 -3.72 3.36 -17.04
N CYS A 42 -2.93 2.78 -16.13
CA CYS A 42 -1.47 2.72 -16.24
C CYS A 42 -0.99 1.27 -16.36
N ASP A 43 0.31 1.09 -16.60
CA ASP A 43 0.90 -0.25 -16.61
C ASP A 43 1.18 -0.78 -15.19
N LEU A 44 1.56 -2.06 -15.10
CA LEU A 44 1.87 -2.71 -13.83
C LEU A 44 3.04 -2.03 -13.09
N ALA A 45 4.06 -1.57 -13.82
CA ALA A 45 5.24 -0.97 -13.20
C ALA A 45 4.89 0.38 -12.57
N GLU A 46 4.05 1.18 -13.24
CA GLU A 46 3.54 2.45 -12.71
C GLU A 46 2.62 2.23 -11.51
N ALA A 47 1.73 1.23 -11.56
CA ALA A 47 0.87 0.87 -10.43
C ALA A 47 1.69 0.40 -9.22
N GLN A 48 2.72 -0.42 -9.43
CA GLN A 48 3.64 -0.84 -8.37
C GLN A 48 4.40 0.35 -7.78
N ARG A 49 4.88 1.28 -8.60
CA ARG A 49 5.54 2.50 -8.11
C ARG A 49 4.60 3.33 -7.25
N ALA A 50 3.34 3.49 -7.65
CA ALA A 50 2.34 4.22 -6.86
C ALA A 50 2.12 3.55 -5.49
N PHE A 51 2.09 2.22 -5.43
CA PHE A 51 1.98 1.48 -4.17
C PHE A 51 3.24 1.63 -3.30
N PHE A 52 4.42 1.34 -3.83
CA PHE A 52 5.66 1.29 -3.05
C PHE A 52 6.14 2.66 -2.57
N ASN A 53 5.79 3.73 -3.29
CA ASN A 53 6.18 5.09 -2.93
C ASN A 53 5.16 5.81 -2.03
N ALA A 54 3.97 5.25 -1.84
CA ALA A 54 2.96 5.90 -1.01
C ALA A 54 3.37 5.93 0.47
N PRO A 55 3.32 7.10 1.14
CA PRO A 55 3.74 7.24 2.53
C PRO A 55 3.06 6.26 3.48
N CYS A 56 1.77 5.98 3.27
CA CYS A 56 0.99 5.08 4.12
C CYS A 56 1.45 3.62 4.03
N ARG A 57 2.01 3.21 2.88
CA ARG A 57 2.55 1.88 2.60
C ARG A 57 3.99 1.74 3.03
N ASP A 58 4.80 2.80 2.87
CA ASP A 58 6.15 2.83 3.43
C ASP A 58 6.12 2.74 4.96
N ALA A 59 5.23 3.49 5.62
CA ALA A 59 5.05 3.41 7.07
C ALA A 59 4.65 2.00 7.54
N GLU A 60 3.72 1.36 6.82
CA GLU A 60 3.29 -0.03 7.08
C GLU A 60 4.46 -1.01 6.93
N ARG A 61 5.25 -0.88 5.85
CA ARG A 61 6.45 -1.71 5.64
C ARG A 61 7.49 -1.52 6.74
N ARG A 62 7.78 -0.28 7.14
CA ARG A 62 8.75 0.00 8.23
C ARG A 62 8.29 -0.59 9.55
N PHE A 63 7.00 -0.50 9.86
CA PHE A 63 6.42 -1.12 11.05
C PHE A 63 6.59 -2.64 11.03
N HIS A 64 6.24 -3.30 9.92
CA HIS A 64 6.40 -4.76 9.79
C HIS A 64 7.86 -5.19 9.89
N ASN A 65 8.77 -4.50 9.20
CA ASN A 65 10.20 -4.81 9.30
C ASN A 65 10.70 -4.67 10.73
N ARG A 66 10.36 -3.57 11.42
CA ARG A 66 10.76 -3.38 12.81
C ARG A 66 10.21 -4.47 13.74
N ALA A 67 8.98 -4.91 13.51
CA ALA A 67 8.39 -6.01 14.26
C ALA A 67 9.16 -7.32 14.04
N MET A 68 9.54 -7.62 12.79
CA MET A 68 10.36 -8.79 12.47
C MET A 68 11.76 -8.71 13.11
N ASP A 69 12.41 -7.56 13.05
CA ASP A 69 13.73 -7.34 13.67
C ASP A 69 13.65 -7.64 15.19
N LEU A 70 12.59 -7.17 15.86
CA LEU A 70 12.40 -7.41 17.30
C LEU A 70 12.14 -8.89 17.63
N LEU A 71 11.45 -9.62 16.76
CA LEU A 71 11.22 -11.05 16.93
C LEU A 71 12.51 -11.85 16.74
N GLU A 72 13.36 -11.45 15.79
CA GLU A 72 14.68 -12.03 15.58
C GLU A 72 15.60 -11.77 16.79
N GLU A 73 15.69 -10.51 17.24
CA GLU A 73 16.45 -10.11 18.43
C GLU A 73 16.04 -10.92 19.69
N ALA A 74 14.74 -11.15 19.88
CA ALA A 74 14.22 -11.93 20.99
C ALA A 74 14.57 -13.41 20.89
N ALA A 75 14.47 -14.00 19.69
CA ALA A 75 14.81 -15.41 19.46
C ALA A 75 16.30 -15.69 19.71
N ASP A 76 17.17 -14.75 19.35
CA ASP A 76 18.62 -14.86 19.58
C ASP A 76 19.01 -14.68 21.05
N THR A 77 18.19 -13.98 21.84
CA THR A 77 18.43 -13.76 23.28
C THR A 77 18.06 -14.99 24.13
N ASP A 78 17.18 -15.86 23.62
CA ASP A 78 16.74 -17.10 24.28
C ASP A 78 17.66 -18.31 24.00
N ALA A 79 18.72 -18.14 23.19
CA ALA A 79 19.68 -19.18 22.76
C ALA A 79 20.99 -19.18 23.56
#